data_AF-A0A660VYI4-F1
#
_entry.id   AF-A0A660VYI4-F1
#
_cell.length_a   1.000
_cell.length_b   1.000
_cell.length_c   1.000
_cell.angle_alpha   90.00
_cell.angle_beta   90.00
_cell.angle_gamma   90.00
#
_symmetry.space_group_name_H-M   'P 1'
#
loop_
_entity.id
_entity.type
_entity.pdbx_description
1 polymer ?
#
loop_
_entity_poly.entity_id
_entity_poly.type
_entity_poly.pdbx_seq_one_letter_code
_entity_poly.pdbx_strand_id
1 'polypeptide(L)'
;MPPRPLAAPASPGCAAGAIDPACSPPQLAHHSAHSKAHATPAPRADAIVLAMAFIDTTPPAQAEGRLKSIYDQAVTRAGRVYKIVEIQGANPPVLAASMGLYRAVMLGDSPLTRIEREAIAVVVSRANDCYY
;
A
#
# COMPACT_ATOMS: atom_id res chain seq x y z
N MET A 1 43.98 4.82 -44.80
CA MET A 1 43.20 5.84 -44.07
C MET A 1 41.74 5.70 -44.48
N PRO A 2 40.91 4.91 -43.76
CA PRO A 2 39.49 4.81 -44.07
C PRO A 2 38.72 6.03 -43.52
N PRO A 3 37.62 6.46 -44.17
CA PRO A 3 36.84 7.60 -43.69
C PRO A 3 36.07 7.24 -42.41
N ARG A 4 36.06 8.20 -41.47
CA ARG A 4 35.23 8.18 -40.25
C ARG A 4 33.75 8.04 -40.62
N PRO A 5 32.95 7.20 -39.91
CA PRO A 5 31.50 7.22 -40.10
C PRO A 5 30.93 8.54 -39.58
N LEU A 6 30.04 9.15 -40.36
CA LEU A 6 29.24 10.32 -39.98
C LEU A 6 28.39 9.95 -38.75
N ALA A 7 28.47 10.75 -37.69
CA ALA A 7 27.57 10.62 -36.55
C ALA A 7 26.12 10.89 -36.99
N ALA A 8 25.20 9.99 -36.63
CA ALA A 8 23.77 10.23 -36.75
C ALA A 8 23.36 11.42 -35.86
N PRO A 9 22.38 12.24 -36.26
CA PRO A 9 21.90 13.34 -35.42
C PRO A 9 21.27 12.79 -34.14
N ALA A 10 21.66 13.35 -33.01
CA ALA A 10 20.99 13.13 -31.73
C ALA A 10 19.52 13.55 -31.84
N SER A 11 18.60 12.65 -31.49
CA SER A 11 17.18 12.98 -31.34
C SER A 11 17.02 14.15 -30.35
N PRO A 12 16.15 15.14 -30.63
CA PRO A 12 15.92 16.24 -29.71
C PRO A 12 15.29 15.71 -28.42
N GLY A 13 15.94 15.97 -27.28
CA GLY A 13 15.51 15.50 -25.97
C GLY A 13 14.17 16.08 -25.54
N CYS A 14 13.29 15.23 -24.98
CA CYS A 14 12.08 15.63 -24.27
C CYS A 14 12.47 16.66 -23.18
N ALA A 15 11.94 17.89 -23.28
CA ALA A 15 12.13 18.90 -22.24
C ALA A 15 11.51 18.43 -20.92
N ALA A 16 12.24 18.60 -19.81
CA ALA A 16 11.74 18.28 -18.48
C ALA A 16 10.52 19.16 -18.17
N GLY A 17 9.33 18.55 -18.11
CA GLY A 17 8.10 19.22 -17.62
C GLY A 17 6.87 19.15 -18.52
N ALA A 18 6.93 18.52 -19.71
CA ALA A 18 5.75 18.28 -20.54
C ALA A 18 5.29 16.82 -20.45
N ILE A 19 3.98 16.61 -20.25
CA ILE A 19 3.35 15.29 -20.30
C ILE A 19 3.06 14.97 -21.77
N ASP A 20 4.08 14.59 -22.53
CA ASP A 20 3.94 14.17 -23.92
C ASP A 20 3.53 12.67 -23.98
N PRO A 21 2.37 12.30 -24.56
CA PRO A 21 1.93 10.91 -24.65
C PRO A 21 2.82 10.03 -25.54
N ALA A 22 3.75 10.59 -26.34
CA ALA A 22 4.73 9.83 -27.12
C ALA A 22 6.03 9.53 -26.33
N CYS A 23 6.29 10.22 -25.22
CA CYS A 23 7.51 10.04 -24.42
C CYS A 23 7.24 8.96 -23.35
N SER A 24 7.39 7.69 -23.72
CA SER A 24 7.36 6.59 -22.73
C SER A 24 8.55 6.73 -21.76
N PRO A 25 8.35 6.68 -20.44
CA PRO A 25 9.46 6.74 -19.50
C PRO A 25 10.39 5.53 -19.72
N PRO A 26 11.71 5.70 -19.59
CA PRO A 26 12.64 4.59 -19.70
C PRO A 26 12.30 3.57 -18.60
N GLN A 27 12.00 2.34 -18.99
CA GLN A 27 11.73 1.24 -18.06
C GLN A 27 12.94 1.08 -17.13
N LEU A 28 12.73 1.37 -15.85
CA LEU A 28 13.66 1.04 -14.78
C LEU A 28 13.83 -0.48 -14.76
N ALA A 29 15.05 -0.95 -15.04
CA ALA A 29 15.41 -2.35 -14.93
C ALA A 29 15.22 -2.80 -13.48
N HIS A 30 14.15 -3.53 -13.19
CA HIS A 30 13.93 -4.16 -11.90
C HIS A 30 15.05 -5.18 -11.65
N HIS A 31 16.06 -4.81 -10.85
CA HIS A 31 17.00 -5.76 -10.30
C HIS A 31 16.25 -6.64 -9.30
N SER A 32 15.84 -7.82 -9.75
CA SER A 32 15.25 -8.86 -8.91
C SER A 32 16.34 -9.46 -8.04
N ALA A 33 16.50 -8.90 -6.84
CA ALA A 33 17.31 -9.49 -5.79
C ALA A 33 16.52 -9.37 -4.49
N HIS A 34 15.64 -10.34 -4.23
CA HIS A 34 15.31 -10.93 -2.93
C HIS A 34 14.19 -11.98 -3.11
N SER A 35 14.50 -13.11 -3.75
CA SER A 35 13.72 -14.33 -3.52
C SER A 35 14.41 -15.15 -2.44
N LYS A 36 14.04 -14.91 -1.18
CA LYS A 36 14.10 -15.95 -0.16
C LYS A 36 12.66 -16.35 0.10
N ALA A 37 12.30 -17.56 -0.30
CA ALA A 37 11.05 -18.17 0.07
C ALA A 37 10.99 -18.22 1.61
N HIS A 38 10.17 -17.37 2.20
CA HIS A 38 9.77 -17.57 3.59
C HIS A 38 8.87 -18.80 3.61
N ALA A 39 9.39 -19.90 4.15
CA ALA A 39 8.58 -21.08 4.42
C ALA A 39 7.43 -20.67 5.34
N THR A 40 6.19 -20.99 4.93
CA THR A 40 5.01 -20.80 5.78
C THR A 40 5.17 -21.66 7.03
N PRO A 41 5.25 -21.08 8.24
CA PRO A 41 5.31 -21.88 9.46
C PRO A 41 3.99 -22.63 9.63
N ALA A 42 4.07 -23.86 10.15
CA ALA A 42 2.89 -24.65 10.44
C ALA A 42 1.94 -23.88 11.40
N PRO A 43 0.61 -23.99 11.23
CA PRO A 43 -0.33 -23.29 12.09
C PRO A 43 -0.15 -23.76 13.53
N ARG A 44 0.10 -22.82 14.44
CA ARG A 44 0.07 -23.10 15.88
C ARG A 44 -1.36 -23.40 16.30
N ALA A 45 -1.54 -24.31 17.25
CA ALA A 45 -2.86 -24.80 17.69
C ALA A 45 -3.83 -23.70 18.16
N ASP A 46 -3.33 -22.49 18.43
CA ASP A 46 -4.11 -21.33 18.85
C ASP A 46 -4.59 -20.44 17.69
N ALA A 47 -4.28 -20.79 16.43
CA ALA A 47 -4.59 -20.04 15.21
C ALA A 47 -6.07 -20.17 14.77
N ILE A 48 -7.00 -20.13 15.71
CA ILE A 48 -8.43 -20.16 15.41
C ILE A 48 -9.04 -18.80 15.72
N VAL A 49 -8.84 -17.86 14.81
CA VAL A 49 -9.88 -16.86 14.52
C VAL A 49 -10.07 -16.86 13.01
N LEU A 50 -11.29 -17.23 12.60
CA LEU A 50 -11.68 -17.62 11.25
C LEU A 50 -11.08 -16.76 10.12
N ALA A 51 -10.58 -17.48 9.13
CA ALA A 51 -9.61 -17.07 8.14
C ALA A 51 -10.14 -16.05 7.11
N MET A 52 -9.33 -15.01 6.91
CA MET A 52 -9.28 -14.18 5.69
C MET A 52 -7.85 -13.68 5.41
N ALA A 53 -6.97 -13.66 6.41
CA ALA A 53 -5.58 -13.24 6.27
C ALA A 53 -4.63 -14.44 6.19
N PHE A 54 -3.56 -14.31 5.40
CA PHE A 54 -2.48 -15.30 5.27
C PHE A 54 -1.37 -15.15 6.33
N ILE A 55 -1.52 -14.19 7.26
CA ILE A 55 -0.56 -13.91 8.32
C ILE A 55 -1.24 -14.00 9.68
N ASP A 56 -0.45 -14.28 10.72
CA ASP A 56 -0.90 -14.25 12.10
C ASP A 56 -1.30 -12.83 12.51
N THR A 57 -2.46 -12.71 13.18
CA THR A 57 -2.97 -11.44 13.67
C THR A 57 -3.26 -11.51 15.15
N THR A 58 -2.97 -10.45 15.89
CA THR A 58 -3.34 -10.33 17.31
C THR A 58 -4.78 -9.83 17.43
N PRO A 59 -5.71 -10.62 17.99
CA PRO A 59 -7.10 -10.20 18.15
C PRO A 59 -7.21 -9.08 19.19
N PRO A 60 -8.26 -8.24 19.13
CA PRO A 60 -8.35 -7.07 20.01
C PRO A 60 -8.30 -7.36 21.51
N ALA A 61 -8.80 -8.52 21.95
CA ALA A 61 -8.77 -8.94 23.35
C ALA A 61 -7.36 -9.27 23.87
N GLN A 62 -6.41 -9.55 22.98
CA GLN A 62 -5.03 -9.91 23.32
C GLN A 62 -4.05 -8.76 22.99
N ALA A 63 -4.55 -7.63 22.50
CA ALA A 63 -3.71 -6.49 22.17
C ALA A 63 -3.22 -5.80 23.44
N GLU A 64 -1.94 -5.43 23.44
CA GLU A 64 -1.29 -4.73 24.55
C GLU A 64 -0.56 -3.48 24.06
N GLY A 65 -0.14 -2.64 25.01
CA GLY A 65 0.66 -1.44 24.77
C GLY A 65 0.10 -0.56 23.64
N ARG A 66 0.97 -0.20 22.67
CA ARG A 66 0.60 0.67 21.55
C ARG A 66 -0.49 0.07 20.66
N LEU A 67 -0.48 -1.25 20.43
CA LEU A 67 -1.47 -1.90 19.57
C LEU A 67 -2.87 -1.77 20.17
N LYS A 68 -2.98 -2.00 21.48
CA LYS A 68 -4.22 -1.79 22.22
C LYS A 68 -4.76 -0.37 22.06
N SER A 69 -3.91 0.64 22.24
CA SER A 69 -4.33 2.04 22.08
C SER A 69 -4.85 2.33 20.67
N ILE A 70 -4.24 1.74 19.63
CA ILE A 70 -4.71 1.89 18.24
C ILE A 70 -6.07 1.21 18.04
N TYR A 71 -6.25 0.01 18.59
CA TYR A 71 -7.52 -0.71 18.50
C TYR A 71 -8.65 -0.01 19.25
N ASP A 72 -8.39 0.50 20.44
CA ASP A 72 -9.37 1.28 21.21
C ASP A 72 -9.83 2.51 20.41
N GLN A 73 -8.88 3.23 19.78
CA GLN A 73 -9.21 4.34 18.87
C GLN A 73 -10.00 3.90 17.63
N ALA A 74 -9.76 2.70 17.11
CA ALA A 74 -10.51 2.16 15.99
C ALA A 74 -11.97 1.87 16.39
N VAL A 75 -12.19 1.30 17.58
CA VAL A 75 -13.53 1.09 18.15
C VAL A 75 -14.23 2.43 18.37
N THR A 76 -13.57 3.43 18.97
CA THR A 76 -14.16 4.77 19.15
C THR A 76 -14.55 5.40 17.80
N ARG A 77 -13.73 5.22 16.76
CA ARG A 77 -13.97 5.81 15.44
C ARG A 77 -15.09 5.12 14.66
N ALA A 78 -15.18 3.79 14.74
CA ALA A 78 -15.94 3.00 13.77
C ALA A 78 -16.75 1.84 14.38
N GLY A 79 -16.85 1.78 15.72
CA GLY A 79 -17.61 0.78 16.46
C GLY A 79 -16.96 -0.61 16.54
N ARG A 80 -15.89 -0.87 15.78
CA ARG A 80 -15.16 -2.14 15.76
C ARG A 80 -13.73 -1.98 15.23
N VAL A 81 -12.91 -3.00 15.46
CA VAL A 81 -11.63 -3.16 14.75
C VAL A 81 -11.91 -3.88 13.42
N TYR A 82 -11.52 -3.28 12.30
CA TYR A 82 -11.62 -3.90 10.98
C TYR A 82 -10.40 -4.77 10.72
N LYS A 83 -10.55 -5.83 9.91
CA LYS A 83 -9.48 -6.80 9.64
C LYS A 83 -8.18 -6.17 9.14
N ILE A 84 -8.23 -5.06 8.39
CA ILE A 84 -7.01 -4.37 7.91
C ILE A 84 -6.16 -3.80 9.05
N VAL A 85 -6.82 -3.34 10.11
CA VAL A 85 -6.16 -2.84 11.32
C VAL A 85 -5.54 -4.01 12.08
N GLU A 86 -6.20 -5.18 12.11
CA GLU A 86 -5.64 -6.40 12.69
C GLU A 86 -4.40 -6.91 11.93
N ILE A 87 -4.48 -6.97 10.59
CA ILE A 87 -3.39 -7.45 9.73
C ILE A 87 -2.16 -6.54 9.83
N GLN A 88 -2.34 -5.22 9.76
CA GLN A 88 -1.24 -4.27 9.93
C GLN A 88 -0.72 -4.22 11.38
N GLY A 89 -1.48 -4.75 12.34
CA GLY A 89 -1.15 -4.80 13.76
C GLY A 89 0.13 -5.56 14.09
N ALA A 90 0.62 -6.42 13.20
CA ALA A 90 1.91 -7.10 13.33
C ALA A 90 3.09 -6.13 13.53
N ASN A 91 2.96 -4.87 13.06
CA ASN A 91 3.92 -3.81 13.32
C ASN A 91 3.19 -2.53 13.78
N PRO A 92 2.97 -2.34 15.10
CA PRO A 92 2.18 -1.21 15.62
C PRO A 92 2.71 0.19 15.25
N PRO A 93 4.03 0.46 15.21
CA PRO A 93 4.56 1.71 14.65
C PRO A 93 4.14 1.98 13.21
N VAL A 94 4.19 0.98 12.33
CA VAL A 94 3.78 1.12 10.92
C VAL A 94 2.27 1.31 10.81
N LEU A 95 1.49 0.55 11.57
CA LEU A 95 0.04 0.73 11.62
C LEU A 95 -0.34 2.16 12.07
N ALA A 96 0.36 2.72 13.05
CA ALA A 96 0.12 4.09 13.49
C ALA A 96 0.34 5.11 12.36
N ALA A 97 1.43 4.96 11.60
CA ALA A 97 1.72 5.82 10.45
C ALA A 97 0.67 5.66 9.34
N SER A 98 0.30 4.41 9.01
CA SER A 98 -0.75 4.07 8.05
C SER A 98 -2.10 4.71 8.42
N MET A 99 -2.48 4.64 9.71
CA MET A 99 -3.69 5.30 10.21
C MET A 99 -3.59 6.82 10.21
N GLY A 100 -2.40 7.40 10.34
CA GLY A 100 -2.16 8.82 10.12
C GLY A 100 -2.48 9.22 8.68
N LEU A 101 -1.92 8.48 7.71
CA LEU A 101 -2.18 8.70 6.29
C LEU A 101 -3.67 8.55 5.95
N TYR A 102 -4.30 7.46 6.38
CA TYR A 102 -5.72 7.23 6.13
C TYR A 102 -6.58 8.38 6.65
N ARG A 103 -6.32 8.87 7.88
CA ARG A 103 -7.08 9.99 8.45
C ARG A 103 -6.85 11.27 7.67
N ALA A 104 -5.61 11.58 7.31
CA ALA A 104 -5.28 12.78 6.54
C ALA A 104 -5.99 12.78 5.17
N VAL A 105 -6.01 11.63 4.48
CA VAL A 105 -6.62 11.52 3.15
C VAL A 105 -8.15 11.45 3.23
N MET A 106 -8.71 10.60 4.10
CA MET A 106 -10.15 10.31 4.08
C MET A 106 -10.99 11.25 4.95
N LEU A 107 -10.43 11.74 6.06
CA LEU A 107 -11.16 12.50 7.08
C LEU A 107 -10.64 13.93 7.26
N GLY A 108 -9.47 14.26 6.71
CA GLY A 108 -8.89 15.60 6.78
C GLY A 108 -9.54 16.59 5.81
N ASP A 109 -9.12 17.84 5.94
CA ASP A 109 -9.55 18.93 5.06
C ASP A 109 -9.15 18.66 3.61
N SER A 110 -10.08 18.84 2.70
CA SER A 110 -9.90 18.53 1.29
C SER A 110 -10.91 19.29 0.44
N PRO A 111 -10.56 19.69 -0.79
CA PRO A 111 -11.53 20.22 -1.74
C PRO A 111 -12.52 19.16 -2.25
N LEU A 112 -12.25 17.87 -2.02
CA LEU A 112 -13.16 16.78 -2.33
C LEU A 112 -14.11 16.53 -1.16
N THR A 113 -15.33 16.13 -1.46
CA THR A 113 -16.26 15.59 -0.48
C THR A 113 -15.84 14.18 -0.05
N ARG A 114 -16.35 13.73 1.10
CA ARG A 114 -16.12 12.36 1.56
C ARG A 114 -16.65 11.33 0.56
N ILE A 115 -17.80 11.58 -0.05
CA ILE A 115 -18.41 10.67 -1.02
C ILE A 115 -17.52 10.51 -2.26
N GLU A 116 -16.94 11.61 -2.77
CA GLU A 116 -16.02 11.56 -3.92
C GLU A 116 -14.74 10.77 -3.58
N ARG A 117 -14.19 10.94 -2.39
CA ARG A 117 -13.02 10.17 -1.94
C ARG A 117 -13.33 8.68 -1.85
N GLU A 118 -14.47 8.30 -1.30
CA GLU A 118 -14.89 6.90 -1.24
C GLU A 118 -15.18 6.36 -2.65
N ALA A 119 -15.75 7.15 -3.56
CA ALA A 119 -15.96 6.76 -4.95
C ALA A 119 -14.63 6.45 -5.66
N ILE A 120 -13.59 7.27 -5.45
CA ILE A 120 -12.24 7.00 -5.94
C ILE A 120 -11.71 5.69 -5.35
N ALA A 121 -11.85 5.50 -4.03
CA ALA A 121 -11.39 4.27 -3.37
C ALA A 121 -12.08 3.02 -3.94
N VAL A 122 -13.38 3.07 -4.21
CA VAL A 122 -14.16 1.97 -4.80
C VAL A 122 -13.71 1.68 -6.24
N VAL A 123 -13.58 2.72 -7.08
CA VAL A 123 -13.16 2.56 -8.48
C VAL A 123 -11.75 1.99 -8.57
N VAL A 124 -10.81 2.51 -7.77
CA VAL A 124 -9.43 2.00 -7.72
C VAL A 124 -9.39 0.56 -7.21
N SER A 125 -10.17 0.23 -6.19
CA SER A 125 -10.24 -1.15 -5.66
C SER A 125 -10.78 -2.11 -6.73
N ARG A 126 -11.82 -1.71 -7.48
CA ARG A 126 -12.35 -2.49 -8.60
C ARG A 126 -11.36 -2.65 -9.75
N ALA A 127 -10.65 -1.58 -10.10
CA ALA A 127 -9.63 -1.62 -11.15
C ALA A 127 -8.46 -2.56 -10.80
N ASN A 128 -8.16 -2.71 -9.51
CA ASN A 128 -7.10 -3.58 -9.00
C ASN A 128 -7.57 -5.00 -8.61
N ASP A 129 -8.84 -5.35 -8.84
CA ASP A 129 -9.46 -6.59 -8.36
C ASP A 129 -9.19 -6.85 -6.86
N CYS A 130 -9.20 -5.77 -6.08
CA CYS A 130 -8.87 -5.80 -4.66
C CYS A 130 -10.09 -6.20 -3.84
N TYR A 131 -10.32 -7.52 -3.72
CA TYR A 131 -11.27 -8.07 -2.78
C TYR A 131 -10.67 -8.10 -1.38
N TYR A 132 -11.40 -7.56 -0.41
CA TYR A 132 -10.98 -7.48 0.98
C TYR A 132 -11.69 -8.50 1.86
#